data_AF-A0A1G5W0J1-F1
#
_entry.id   AF-A0A1G5W0J1-F1
#
_cell.length_a   1.000
_cell.length_b   1.000
_cell.length_c   1.000
_cell.angle_alpha   90.00
_cell.angle_beta   90.00
_cell.angle_gamma   90.00
#
_symmetry.space_group_name_H-M   'P 1'
#
loop_
_entity.id
_entity.type
_entity.pdbx_description
1 polymer ?
#
loop_
_entity_poly.entity_id
_entity_poly.type
_entity_poly.pdbx_seq_one_letter_code
_entity_poly.pdbx_strand_id
1 'polypeptide(L)'
;MKKILAILCMVTCIFSLTACGATEEASQMDLAKESTAEKLAVDYIAPYYAKTFMDDELAQQFIDNFTIAEAAYITETQFMGVAQQAGYDTLAFDGEGVKSAIRSFQDAGKKMGEVQSYDKENVTVKRDKSTITVTIPVVCEKKNGTIEVIFSTKRFLSVDTVSINADMTTAEIGEKAGLNTLLGMGTVFVVLILIMAIIYCFNIFAVIDKKKAAKANNNDKAPAVAATSAPAAENLTDDLELVAVISAAIAASEGAVSTDGFVVRSIRRAR
;
A
#
# COMPACT_ATOMS: atom_id res chain seq x y z
N MET A 1 21.40 4.61 -32.51
CA MET A 1 22.10 3.44 -31.93
C MET A 1 22.38 3.58 -30.43
N LYS A 2 23.06 4.64 -29.95
CA LYS A 2 23.37 4.82 -28.50
C LYS A 2 22.14 4.88 -27.58
N LYS A 3 21.04 5.52 -28.01
CA LYS A 3 19.78 5.61 -27.24
C LYS A 3 19.02 4.28 -27.14
N ILE A 4 19.08 3.46 -28.19
CA ILE A 4 18.42 2.14 -28.24
C ILE A 4 19.18 1.15 -27.35
N LEU A 5 20.52 1.22 -27.35
CA LEU A 5 21.37 0.41 -26.48
C LEU A 5 21.15 0.73 -24.99
N ALA A 6 20.97 2.01 -24.65
CA ALA A 6 20.68 2.42 -23.27
C ALA A 6 19.31 1.93 -22.79
N ILE A 7 18.29 1.98 -23.66
CA ILE A 7 16.94 1.46 -23.35
C ILE A 7 16.98 -0.06 -23.20
N LEU A 8 17.70 -0.77 -24.07
CA LEU A 8 17.82 -2.23 -23.99
C LEU A 8 18.56 -2.67 -22.72
N CYS A 9 19.61 -1.96 -22.32
CA CYS A 9 20.34 -2.18 -21.07
C CYS A 9 19.45 -1.93 -19.84
N MET A 10 18.64 -0.86 -19.85
CA MET A 10 17.71 -0.54 -18.76
C MET A 10 16.60 -1.60 -18.63
N VAL A 11 16.07 -2.08 -19.76
CA VAL A 11 15.07 -3.17 -19.79
C VAL A 11 15.67 -4.47 -19.27
N THR A 12 16.90 -4.83 -19.67
CA THR A 12 17.58 -6.02 -19.12
C THR A 12 17.86 -5.89 -17.63
N CYS A 13 18.19 -4.70 -17.13
CA CYS A 13 18.38 -4.47 -15.69
C CYS A 13 17.07 -4.66 -14.90
N ILE A 14 15.93 -4.22 -15.46
CA ILE A 14 14.60 -4.42 -14.86
C ILE A 14 14.23 -5.91 -14.82
N PHE A 15 14.56 -6.67 -15.88
CA PHE A 15 14.33 -8.13 -15.89
C PHE A 15 15.34 -8.92 -15.03
N SER A 16 16.56 -8.41 -14.81
CA SER A 16 17.53 -9.05 -13.90
C SER A 16 17.22 -8.79 -12.43
N LEU A 17 16.51 -7.70 -12.10
CA LEU A 17 16.05 -7.42 -10.73
C LEU A 17 14.92 -8.37 -10.29
N THR A 18 14.17 -8.95 -11.23
CA THR A 18 13.16 -9.98 -10.95
C THR A 18 13.74 -11.39 -10.79
N ALA A 19 15.06 -11.58 -10.95
CA ALA A 19 15.72 -12.88 -10.82
C ALA A 19 16.44 -13.07 -9.47
N CYS A 20 16.44 -12.08 -8.58
CA CYS A 20 16.93 -12.23 -7.20
C CYS A 20 15.83 -12.83 -6.31
N GLY A 21 15.39 -14.00 -6.70
CA GLY A 21 14.49 -14.86 -5.95
C GLY A 21 14.87 -16.29 -6.31
N ALA A 22 16.15 -16.63 -6.12
CA ALA A 22 16.59 -18.01 -6.19
C ALA A 22 15.81 -18.77 -5.13
N THR A 23 14.73 -19.41 -5.54
CA THR A 23 14.09 -20.49 -4.79
C THR A 23 15.18 -21.54 -4.63
N GLU A 24 15.71 -21.69 -3.41
CA GLU A 24 16.57 -22.81 -3.08
C GLU A 24 15.88 -24.09 -3.57
N GLU A 25 16.56 -24.89 -4.39
CA GLU A 25 16.01 -26.17 -4.82
C GLU A 25 15.66 -26.99 -3.58
N ALA A 26 14.37 -27.31 -3.43
CA ALA A 26 13.87 -28.00 -2.26
C ALA A 26 14.58 -29.36 -2.12
N SER A 27 15.22 -29.60 -0.97
CA SER A 27 15.83 -30.90 -0.69
C SER A 27 14.76 -32.01 -0.57
N GLN A 28 15.16 -33.28 -0.62
CA GLN A 28 14.20 -34.38 -0.39
C GLN A 28 13.55 -34.33 1.00
N MET A 29 14.30 -33.90 2.03
CA MET A 29 13.74 -33.67 3.37
C MET A 29 12.73 -32.54 3.38
N ASP A 30 12.96 -31.52 2.56
CA ASP A 30 12.06 -30.40 2.42
C ASP A 30 10.72 -30.87 1.84
N LEU A 31 10.73 -31.55 0.69
CA LEU A 31 9.51 -32.09 0.08
C LEU A 31 8.74 -33.02 1.03
N ALA A 32 9.46 -33.81 1.84
CA ALA A 32 8.82 -34.65 2.87
C ALA A 32 8.09 -33.83 3.94
N LYS A 33 8.68 -32.72 4.42
CA LYS A 33 8.03 -31.82 5.39
C LYS A 33 6.79 -31.15 4.80
N GLU A 34 6.83 -30.74 3.54
CA GLU A 34 5.67 -30.19 2.83
C GLU A 34 4.53 -31.20 2.75
N SER A 35 4.81 -32.41 2.29
CA SER A 35 3.81 -33.46 2.18
C SER A 35 3.19 -33.81 3.53
N THR A 36 4.01 -33.89 4.58
CA THR A 36 3.53 -34.08 5.95
C THR A 36 2.65 -32.91 6.41
N ALA A 37 3.09 -31.66 6.20
CA ALA A 37 2.34 -30.47 6.59
C ALA A 37 0.99 -30.41 5.88
N GLU A 38 0.96 -30.70 4.58
CA GLU A 38 -0.26 -30.78 3.77
C GLU A 38 -1.23 -31.81 4.33
N LYS A 39 -0.75 -33.04 4.57
CA LYS A 39 -1.58 -34.12 5.13
C LYS A 39 -2.12 -33.76 6.51
N LEU A 40 -1.29 -33.22 7.40
CA LEU A 40 -1.70 -32.77 8.73
C LEU A 40 -2.77 -31.69 8.65
N ALA A 41 -2.57 -30.70 7.78
CA ALA A 41 -3.50 -29.59 7.59
C ALA A 41 -4.86 -30.06 7.05
N VAL A 42 -4.85 -30.83 5.95
CA VAL A 42 -6.04 -31.22 5.21
C VAL A 42 -6.87 -32.27 5.95
N ASP A 43 -6.23 -33.28 6.53
CA ASP A 43 -6.96 -34.43 7.08
C ASP A 43 -7.30 -34.29 8.57
N TYR A 44 -6.59 -33.43 9.30
CA TYR A 44 -6.71 -33.37 10.76
C TYR A 44 -6.94 -31.95 11.31
N ILE A 45 -6.02 -31.02 11.05
CA ILE A 45 -6.03 -29.71 11.70
C ILE A 45 -7.22 -28.88 11.25
N ALA A 46 -7.38 -28.65 9.95
CA ALA A 46 -8.49 -27.84 9.44
C ALA A 46 -9.87 -28.40 9.82
N PRO A 47 -10.13 -29.72 9.66
CA PRO A 47 -11.38 -30.32 10.11
C PRO A 47 -11.64 -30.20 11.62
N TYR A 48 -10.60 -30.33 12.45
CA TYR A 48 -10.74 -30.18 13.90
C TYR A 48 -11.19 -28.76 14.27
N TYR A 49 -10.53 -27.73 13.73
CA TYR A 49 -10.88 -26.35 14.03
C TYR A 49 -12.27 -25.98 13.51
N ALA A 50 -12.59 -26.36 12.28
CA ALA A 50 -13.92 -26.12 11.70
C ALA A 50 -15.04 -26.78 12.51
N LYS A 51 -14.88 -28.06 12.84
CA LYS A 51 -15.92 -28.81 13.56
C LYS A 51 -16.10 -28.37 15.01
N THR A 52 -15.02 -27.94 15.67
CA THR A 52 -15.04 -27.69 17.12
C THR A 52 -15.33 -26.22 17.44
N PHE A 53 -14.81 -25.29 16.64
CA PHE A 53 -14.76 -23.87 17.01
C PHE A 53 -15.54 -22.94 16.09
N MET A 54 -16.30 -23.46 15.12
CA MET A 54 -17.34 -22.66 14.45
C MET A 54 -18.60 -22.52 15.30
N ASP A 55 -18.77 -23.37 16.31
CA ASP A 55 -19.77 -23.19 17.36
C ASP A 55 -19.33 -22.08 18.33
N ASP A 56 -20.19 -21.06 18.52
CA ASP A 56 -19.85 -19.88 19.30
C ASP A 56 -19.67 -20.18 20.79
N GLU A 57 -20.48 -21.10 21.34
CA GLU A 57 -20.44 -21.42 22.77
C GLU A 57 -19.15 -22.16 23.12
N LEU A 58 -18.82 -23.22 22.36
CA LEU A 58 -17.59 -23.98 22.58
C LEU A 58 -16.34 -23.13 22.37
N ALA A 59 -16.34 -22.25 21.35
CA ALA A 59 -15.23 -21.34 21.12
C ALA A 59 -15.02 -20.36 22.28
N GLN A 60 -16.10 -19.73 22.79
CA GLN A 60 -16.01 -18.82 23.94
C GLN A 60 -15.54 -19.55 25.20
N GLN A 61 -16.14 -20.72 25.49
CA GLN A 61 -15.73 -21.53 26.64
C GLN A 61 -14.25 -21.87 26.59
N PHE A 62 -13.70 -22.22 25.43
CA PHE A 62 -12.28 -22.49 25.31
C PHE A 62 -11.44 -21.22 25.52
N ILE A 63 -11.80 -20.10 24.89
CA ILE A 63 -11.06 -18.84 24.97
C ILE A 63 -10.99 -18.31 26.39
N ASP A 64 -12.10 -18.40 27.14
CA ASP A 64 -12.24 -17.81 28.47
C ASP A 64 -11.65 -18.70 29.57
N ASN A 65 -11.75 -20.02 29.44
CA ASN A 65 -11.35 -20.94 30.51
C ASN A 65 -9.88 -21.37 30.46
N PHE A 66 -9.20 -21.26 29.31
CA PHE A 66 -7.82 -21.70 29.18
C PHE A 66 -6.87 -20.53 28.96
N THR A 67 -5.73 -20.53 29.64
CA THR A 67 -4.62 -19.61 29.34
C THR A 67 -3.95 -19.95 28.00
N ILE A 68 -3.05 -19.08 27.53
CA ILE A 68 -2.28 -19.32 26.29
C ILE A 68 -1.47 -20.62 26.38
N ALA A 69 -0.83 -20.88 27.52
CA ALA A 69 -0.02 -22.08 27.72
C ALA A 69 -0.89 -23.35 27.78
N GLU A 70 -2.03 -23.29 28.47
CA GLU A 70 -2.98 -24.42 28.53
C GLU A 70 -3.63 -24.70 27.17
N ALA A 71 -3.96 -23.66 26.41
CA ALA A 71 -4.50 -23.78 25.06
C ALA A 71 -3.53 -24.54 24.13
N ALA A 72 -2.24 -24.20 24.17
CA ALA A 72 -1.19 -24.95 23.46
C ALA A 72 -1.17 -26.41 23.93
N TYR A 73 -1.01 -26.65 25.23
CA TYR A 73 -0.88 -27.99 25.79
C TYR A 73 -2.07 -28.92 25.48
N ILE A 74 -3.31 -28.41 25.62
CA ILE A 74 -4.53 -29.17 25.33
C ILE A 74 -4.61 -29.51 23.85
N THR A 75 -4.26 -28.56 22.98
CA THR A 75 -4.26 -28.77 21.53
C THR A 75 -3.18 -29.77 21.11
N GLU A 76 -1.96 -29.64 21.64
CA GLU A 76 -0.88 -30.62 21.42
C GLU A 76 -1.30 -32.03 21.82
N THR A 77 -1.96 -32.16 22.98
CA THR A 77 -2.48 -33.44 23.48
C THR A 77 -3.53 -34.02 22.54
N GLN A 78 -4.42 -33.18 22.01
CA GLN A 78 -5.46 -33.58 21.05
C GLN A 78 -4.86 -34.12 19.75
N PHE A 79 -3.73 -33.55 19.29
CA PHE A 79 -3.05 -33.98 18.08
C PHE A 79 -1.96 -35.03 18.29
N MET A 80 -1.68 -35.45 19.53
CA MET A 80 -0.59 -36.39 19.84
C MET A 80 -0.69 -37.71 19.05
N GLY A 81 -1.89 -38.29 18.94
CA GLY A 81 -2.08 -39.53 18.18
C GLY A 81 -1.78 -39.37 16.68
N VAL A 82 -2.14 -38.21 16.11
CA VAL A 82 -1.88 -37.89 14.70
C VAL A 82 -0.40 -37.58 14.49
N ALA A 83 0.23 -36.85 15.42
CA ALA A 83 1.65 -36.56 15.40
C ALA A 83 2.48 -37.86 15.35
N GLN A 84 2.13 -38.84 16.18
CA GLN A 84 2.80 -40.15 16.21
C GLN A 84 2.62 -40.92 14.90
N GLN A 85 1.44 -40.88 14.28
CA GLN A 85 1.21 -41.47 12.96
C GLN A 85 2.04 -40.79 11.85
N ALA A 86 2.36 -39.51 12.02
CA ALA A 86 3.22 -38.74 11.13
C ALA A 86 4.72 -38.90 11.46
N GLY A 87 5.09 -39.69 12.48
CA GLY A 87 6.48 -39.93 12.88
C GLY A 87 7.07 -38.87 13.83
N TYR A 88 6.22 -38.10 14.50
CA TYR A 88 6.61 -37.10 15.50
C TYR A 88 6.14 -37.51 16.89
N ASP A 89 6.97 -37.29 17.92
CA ASP A 89 6.57 -37.56 19.31
C ASP A 89 5.41 -36.66 19.76
N THR A 90 5.46 -35.39 19.33
CA THR A 90 4.41 -34.39 19.52
C THR A 90 4.40 -33.42 18.33
N LEU A 91 3.25 -32.84 18.06
CA LEU A 91 3.11 -31.71 17.15
C LEU A 91 2.88 -30.47 18.02
N ALA A 92 3.90 -29.61 18.13
CA ALA A 92 3.82 -28.42 18.96
C ALA A 92 2.89 -27.36 18.34
N PHE A 93 2.19 -26.61 19.19
CA PHE A 93 1.30 -25.51 18.78
C PHE A 93 1.69 -24.21 19.49
N ASP A 94 1.76 -23.11 18.74
CA ASP A 94 1.86 -21.79 19.36
C ASP A 94 0.53 -21.44 20.06
N GLY A 95 0.58 -21.14 21.36
CA GLY A 95 -0.62 -20.93 22.16
C GLY A 95 -1.42 -19.68 21.76
N GLU A 96 -0.74 -18.61 21.31
CA GLU A 96 -1.42 -17.41 20.81
C GLU A 96 -2.06 -17.73 19.46
N GLY A 97 -1.33 -18.47 18.61
CA GLY A 97 -1.82 -19.09 17.39
C GLY A 97 -3.10 -19.89 17.59
N VAL A 98 -3.14 -20.78 18.60
CA VAL A 98 -4.34 -21.56 18.93
C VAL A 98 -5.51 -20.66 19.28
N LYS A 99 -5.34 -19.67 20.18
CA LYS A 99 -6.43 -18.76 20.55
C LYS A 99 -6.89 -17.89 19.39
N SER A 100 -5.95 -17.41 18.57
CA SER A 100 -6.23 -16.64 17.36
C SER A 100 -7.03 -17.48 16.36
N ALA A 101 -6.65 -18.75 16.18
CA ALA A 101 -7.39 -19.68 15.34
C ALA A 101 -8.83 -19.87 15.83
N ILE A 102 -9.02 -20.13 17.12
CA ILE A 102 -10.37 -20.31 17.67
C ILE A 102 -11.24 -19.07 17.42
N ARG A 103 -10.72 -17.86 17.62
CA ARG A 103 -11.43 -16.61 17.29
C ARG A 103 -11.76 -16.50 15.80
N SER A 104 -10.81 -16.85 14.93
CA SER A 104 -11.02 -16.82 13.48
C SER A 104 -12.14 -17.78 13.05
N PHE A 105 -12.17 -18.99 13.59
CA PHE A 105 -13.21 -19.98 13.31
C PHE A 105 -14.56 -19.62 13.94
N GLN A 106 -14.57 -19.04 15.14
CA GLN A 106 -15.76 -18.52 15.80
C GLN A 106 -16.42 -17.42 14.96
N ASP A 107 -15.63 -16.47 14.47
CA ASP A 107 -16.10 -15.39 13.61
C ASP A 107 -16.60 -15.93 12.26
N ALA A 108 -15.92 -16.94 11.72
CA ALA A 108 -16.36 -17.60 10.49
C ALA A 108 -17.65 -18.38 10.70
N GLY A 109 -17.87 -19.06 11.81
CA GLY A 109 -19.16 -19.72 12.11
C GLY A 109 -20.33 -18.74 12.02
N LYS A 110 -20.15 -17.52 12.55
CA LYS A 110 -21.16 -16.45 12.46
C LYS A 110 -21.40 -15.96 11.02
N LYS A 111 -20.31 -15.71 10.28
CA LYS A 111 -20.34 -15.01 8.96
C LYS A 111 -20.52 -15.96 7.77
N MET A 112 -19.87 -17.11 7.80
CA MET A 112 -19.75 -18.09 6.71
C MET A 112 -20.66 -19.31 6.90
N GLY A 113 -21.08 -19.62 8.13
CA GLY A 113 -21.79 -20.85 8.47
C GLY A 113 -20.87 -22.06 8.49
N GLU A 114 -21.43 -23.25 8.68
CA GLU A 114 -20.66 -24.49 8.79
C GLU A 114 -19.89 -24.82 7.50
N VAL A 115 -18.74 -25.50 7.62
CA VAL A 115 -18.01 -26.04 6.47
C VAL A 115 -18.74 -27.28 5.96
N GLN A 116 -19.15 -27.27 4.69
CA GLN A 116 -19.82 -28.39 4.03
C GLN A 116 -18.81 -29.33 3.35
N SER A 117 -17.75 -28.78 2.74
CA SER A 117 -16.73 -29.56 2.06
C SER A 117 -15.39 -28.85 1.96
N TYR A 118 -14.33 -29.64 1.83
CA TYR A 118 -12.96 -29.20 1.60
C TYR A 118 -12.57 -29.52 0.17
N ASP A 119 -12.11 -28.53 -0.59
CA ASP A 119 -11.58 -28.74 -1.94
C ASP A 119 -10.16 -29.29 -1.83
N LYS A 120 -10.05 -30.63 -1.76
CA LYS A 120 -8.78 -31.33 -1.67
C LYS A 120 -7.97 -31.32 -2.97
N GLU A 121 -8.57 -30.94 -4.09
CA GLU A 121 -7.90 -30.91 -5.40
C GLU A 121 -7.16 -29.59 -5.63
N ASN A 122 -7.65 -28.50 -5.04
CA ASN A 122 -7.08 -27.15 -5.18
C ASN A 122 -6.29 -26.68 -3.93
N VAL A 123 -5.76 -27.62 -3.14
CA VAL A 123 -4.87 -27.29 -2.02
C VAL A 123 -3.57 -26.71 -2.55
N THR A 124 -3.11 -25.60 -1.97
CA THR A 124 -1.81 -25.02 -2.33
C THR A 124 -0.87 -25.02 -1.12
N VAL A 125 0.34 -25.52 -1.33
CA VAL A 125 1.41 -25.53 -0.32
C VAL A 125 2.47 -24.53 -0.75
N LYS A 126 2.77 -23.56 0.12
CA LYS A 126 3.82 -22.56 -0.09
C LYS A 126 4.87 -22.67 1.00
N ARG A 127 6.11 -22.84 0.61
CA ARG A 127 7.26 -22.77 1.53
C ARG A 127 7.95 -21.43 1.42
N ASP A 128 8.23 -20.86 2.58
CA ASP A 128 9.24 -19.82 2.77
C ASP A 128 10.39 -20.35 3.64
N LYS A 129 11.41 -19.52 3.90
CA LYS A 129 12.64 -19.90 4.61
C LYS A 129 12.43 -20.63 5.93
N SER A 130 11.39 -20.28 6.68
CA SER A 130 11.12 -20.86 8.00
C SER A 130 9.66 -21.23 8.24
N THR A 131 8.84 -21.23 7.18
CA THR A 131 7.40 -21.46 7.29
C THR A 131 6.88 -22.26 6.11
N ILE A 132 5.87 -23.10 6.36
CA ILE A 132 5.09 -23.79 5.33
C ILE A 132 3.64 -23.36 5.54
N THR A 133 3.02 -22.78 4.51
CA THR A 133 1.62 -22.37 4.52
C THR A 133 0.83 -23.32 3.63
N VAL A 134 -0.14 -24.01 4.21
CA VAL A 134 -1.09 -24.86 3.49
C VAL A 134 -2.42 -24.13 3.39
N THR A 135 -2.88 -23.93 2.17
CA THR A 135 -4.10 -23.18 1.84
C THR A 135 -5.14 -24.15 1.29
N ILE A 136 -6.31 -24.23 1.93
CA ILE A 136 -7.36 -25.21 1.65
C ILE A 136 -8.65 -24.45 1.34
N PRO A 137 -9.10 -24.44 0.08
CA PRO A 137 -10.39 -23.85 -0.26
C PRO A 137 -11.53 -24.66 0.38
N VAL A 138 -12.54 -23.97 0.89
CA VAL A 138 -13.68 -24.57 1.58
C VAL A 138 -15.00 -23.99 1.09
N VAL A 139 -16.00 -24.86 0.99
CA VAL A 139 -17.39 -24.48 0.75
C VAL A 139 -18.09 -24.44 2.09
N CYS A 140 -18.69 -23.29 2.42
CA CYS A 140 -19.46 -23.10 3.64
C CYS A 140 -20.91 -22.74 3.31
N GLU A 141 -21.81 -22.88 4.28
CA GLU A 141 -23.26 -22.69 4.07
C GLU A 141 -23.65 -21.34 3.47
N LYS A 142 -23.03 -20.25 3.93
CA LYS A 142 -23.40 -18.87 3.56
C LYS A 142 -22.39 -18.23 2.62
N LYS A 143 -21.10 -18.44 2.88
CA LYS A 143 -20.03 -17.77 2.16
C LYS A 143 -18.78 -18.64 2.15
N ASN A 144 -18.32 -19.00 0.95
CA ASN A 144 -17.09 -19.77 0.76
C ASN A 144 -15.88 -18.99 1.25
N GLY A 145 -14.79 -19.72 1.45
CA GLY A 145 -13.55 -19.13 1.87
C GLY A 145 -12.40 -20.11 1.79
N THR A 146 -11.35 -19.75 2.50
CA THR A 146 -10.08 -20.46 2.45
C THR A 146 -9.54 -20.62 3.87
N ILE A 147 -9.16 -21.84 4.23
CA ILE A 147 -8.45 -22.14 5.47
C ILE A 147 -6.95 -22.08 5.19
N GLU A 148 -6.20 -21.37 6.03
CA GLU A 148 -4.75 -21.31 5.99
C GLU A 148 -4.17 -21.91 7.27
N VAL A 149 -3.33 -22.93 7.11
CA VAL A 149 -2.57 -23.54 8.20
C VAL A 149 -1.10 -23.18 8.02
N ILE A 150 -0.55 -22.45 8.97
CA ILE A 150 0.84 -21.98 8.94
C ILE A 150 1.66 -22.83 9.90
N PHE A 151 2.66 -23.50 9.38
CA PHE A 151 3.65 -24.25 10.14
C PHE A 151 4.97 -23.49 10.19
N SER A 152 5.65 -23.53 11.33
CA SER A 152 7.05 -23.14 11.46
C SER A 152 7.96 -24.34 11.25
N THR A 153 9.08 -24.09 10.57
CA THR A 153 10.14 -25.08 10.32
C THR A 153 11.46 -24.72 11.01
N LYS A 154 11.46 -23.73 11.92
CA LYS A 154 12.66 -23.19 12.58
C LYS A 154 13.47 -24.23 13.37
N ARG A 155 12.80 -25.25 13.91
CA ARG A 155 13.46 -26.39 14.58
C ARG A 155 12.80 -27.69 14.14
N PHE A 156 11.63 -27.98 14.69
CA PHE A 156 10.75 -29.07 14.29
C PHE A 156 9.50 -28.48 13.64
N LEU A 157 8.71 -29.32 12.97
CA LEU A 157 7.43 -28.90 12.41
C LEU A 157 6.48 -28.57 13.57
N SER A 158 6.09 -27.31 13.68
CA SER A 158 5.12 -26.83 14.68
C SER A 158 4.04 -26.01 13.99
N VAL A 159 2.85 -25.95 14.55
CA VAL A 159 1.75 -25.14 14.03
C VAL A 159 1.82 -23.75 14.67
N ASP A 160 2.07 -22.71 13.86
CA ASP A 160 2.13 -21.33 14.32
C ASP A 160 0.72 -20.74 14.43
N THR A 161 -0.15 -20.98 13.46
CA THR A 161 -1.56 -20.54 13.51
C THR A 161 -2.40 -21.25 12.46
N VAL A 162 -3.71 -21.21 12.66
CA VAL A 162 -4.72 -21.68 11.72
C VAL A 162 -5.72 -20.53 11.54
N SER A 163 -6.14 -20.23 10.34
CA SER A 163 -7.15 -19.19 10.10
C SER A 163 -8.11 -19.61 9.00
N ILE A 164 -9.29 -19.03 9.01
CA ILE A 164 -10.26 -19.15 7.95
C ILE A 164 -10.70 -17.76 7.51
N ASN A 165 -10.65 -17.52 6.20
CA ASN A 165 -10.92 -16.24 5.58
C ASN A 165 -12.05 -16.39 4.57
N ALA A 166 -13.09 -15.56 4.67
CA ALA A 166 -14.18 -15.54 3.71
C ALA A 166 -13.74 -14.92 2.38
N ASP A 167 -14.10 -15.53 1.27
CA ASP A 167 -13.79 -15.00 -0.06
C ASP A 167 -14.60 -13.73 -0.32
N MET A 168 -13.94 -12.67 -0.77
CA MET A 168 -14.66 -11.48 -1.18
C MET A 168 -15.50 -11.79 -2.42
N THR A 169 -16.80 -11.49 -2.37
CA THR A 169 -17.65 -11.63 -3.55
C THR A 169 -17.28 -10.58 -4.60
N THR A 170 -17.54 -10.84 -5.87
CA THR A 170 -17.34 -9.86 -6.95
C THR A 170 -18.08 -8.54 -6.69
N ALA A 171 -19.26 -8.61 -6.06
CA ALA A 171 -20.01 -7.43 -5.64
C ALA A 171 -19.28 -6.63 -4.55
N GLU A 172 -18.76 -7.28 -3.51
CA GLU A 172 -17.98 -6.62 -2.45
C GLU A 172 -16.66 -6.03 -2.98
N ILE A 173 -15.99 -6.73 -3.90
CA ILE A 173 -14.80 -6.21 -4.58
C ILE A 173 -15.17 -4.97 -5.39
N GLY A 174 -16.27 -5.04 -6.15
CA GLY A 174 -16.78 -3.93 -6.93
C GLY A 174 -17.17 -2.72 -6.09
N GLU A 175 -17.86 -2.93 -4.97
CA GLU A 175 -18.22 -1.89 -4.02
C GLU A 175 -16.98 -1.25 -3.39
N LYS A 176 -16.04 -2.07 -2.90
CA LYS A 176 -14.79 -1.58 -2.29
C LYS A 176 -13.93 -0.81 -3.29
N ALA A 177 -13.83 -1.29 -4.53
CA ALA A 177 -13.16 -0.60 -5.62
C ALA A 177 -13.87 0.70 -6.01
N GLY A 178 -15.21 0.69 -6.05
CA GLY A 178 -16.05 1.86 -6.30
C GLY A 178 -15.87 2.92 -5.21
N LEU A 179 -15.90 2.53 -3.94
CA LEU A 179 -15.69 3.42 -2.80
C LEU A 179 -14.30 4.06 -2.86
N ASN A 180 -13.28 3.28 -3.20
CA ASN A 180 -11.92 3.79 -3.35
C ASN A 180 -11.77 4.70 -4.58
N THR A 181 -12.48 4.42 -5.67
CA THR A 181 -12.50 5.27 -6.87
C THR A 181 -13.20 6.59 -6.59
N LEU A 182 -14.33 6.56 -5.88
CA LEU A 182 -15.06 7.77 -5.48
C LEU A 182 -14.22 8.61 -4.50
N LEU A 183 -13.57 7.98 -3.53
CA LEU A 183 -12.72 8.67 -2.56
C LEU A 183 -11.43 9.22 -3.22
N GLY A 184 -10.83 8.49 -4.15
CA GLY A 184 -9.63 8.93 -4.87
C GLY A 184 -9.93 9.92 -5.99
N MET A 185 -10.65 9.47 -7.03
CA MET A 185 -10.92 10.25 -8.24
C MET A 185 -12.03 11.29 -8.03
N GLY A 186 -13.06 10.97 -7.24
CA GLY A 186 -14.17 11.88 -6.99
C GLY A 186 -13.76 13.11 -6.18
N THR A 187 -12.91 12.95 -5.15
CA THR A 187 -12.40 14.09 -4.37
C THR A 187 -11.56 15.04 -5.20
N VAL A 188 -10.69 14.51 -6.07
CA VAL A 188 -9.92 15.33 -7.03
C VAL A 188 -10.87 16.13 -7.93
N PHE A 189 -11.93 15.52 -8.44
CA PHE A 189 -12.94 16.20 -9.25
C PHE A 189 -13.64 17.34 -8.49
N VAL A 190 -14.04 17.10 -7.23
CA VAL A 190 -14.67 18.12 -6.38
C VAL A 190 -13.73 19.28 -6.09
N VAL A 191 -12.46 19.00 -5.79
CA VAL A 191 -11.45 20.04 -5.54
C VAL A 191 -11.21 20.89 -6.79
N LEU A 192 -11.13 20.28 -7.97
CA LEU A 192 -10.98 21.01 -9.24
C LEU A 192 -12.18 21.93 -9.51
N ILE A 193 -13.40 21.46 -9.26
CA ILE A 193 -14.62 22.29 -9.38
C ILE A 193 -14.57 23.47 -8.40
N LEU A 194 -14.13 23.25 -7.16
CA LEU A 194 -13.96 24.31 -6.18
C LEU A 194 -12.93 25.36 -6.60
N ILE A 195 -11.76 24.92 -7.09
CA ILE A 195 -10.71 25.83 -7.58
C ILE A 195 -11.24 26.65 -8.76
N MET A 196 -11.96 26.00 -9.70
CA MET A 196 -12.60 26.69 -10.82
C MET A 196 -13.61 27.74 -10.34
N ALA A 197 -14.44 27.42 -9.34
CA ALA A 197 -15.38 28.37 -8.76
C ALA A 197 -14.68 29.57 -8.07
N ILE A 198 -13.59 29.33 -7.35
CA ILE A 198 -12.81 30.38 -6.67
C ILE A 198 -12.20 31.35 -7.69
N ILE A 199 -11.56 30.83 -8.75
CA ILE A 199 -10.99 31.66 -9.82
C ILE A 199 -12.09 32.47 -10.53
N TYR A 200 -13.24 31.85 -10.77
CA TYR A 200 -14.40 32.53 -11.35
C TYR A 200 -14.88 33.68 -10.46
N CYS A 201 -14.96 33.48 -9.14
CA CYS A 201 -15.30 34.53 -8.18
C CYS A 201 -14.30 35.69 -8.22
N PHE A 202 -12.98 35.42 -8.31
CA PHE A 202 -11.98 36.48 -8.46
C PHE A 202 -12.12 37.28 -9.76
N ASN A 203 -12.52 36.65 -10.86
CA ASN A 203 -12.79 37.36 -12.12
C ASN A 203 -13.98 38.33 -11.98
N ILE A 204 -15.02 37.97 -11.22
CA ILE A 204 -16.16 38.88 -10.94
C ILE A 204 -15.68 40.16 -10.24
N PHE A 205 -14.80 40.04 -9.23
CA PHE A 205 -14.23 41.21 -8.55
C PHE A 205 -13.38 42.07 -9.51
N ALA A 206 -12.55 41.46 -10.36
CA ALA A 206 -11.75 42.19 -11.36
C ALA A 206 -12.61 42.97 -12.38
N VAL A 207 -13.77 42.44 -12.77
CA VAL A 207 -14.72 43.11 -13.69
C VAL A 207 -15.42 44.30 -13.00
N ILE A 208 -15.73 44.19 -11.71
CA ILE A 208 -16.35 45.26 -10.93
C ILE A 208 -15.38 46.43 -10.74
N ASP A 209 -14.09 46.15 -10.50
CA ASP A 209 -13.06 47.20 -10.39
C ASP A 209 -12.83 47.93 -11.71
N LYS A 210 -12.80 47.20 -12.85
CA LYS A 210 -12.72 47.82 -14.19
C LYS A 210 -13.93 48.70 -14.52
N LYS A 211 -15.13 48.33 -14.08
CA LYS A 211 -16.35 49.15 -14.25
C LYS A 211 -16.37 50.40 -13.37
N LYS A 212 -15.70 50.40 -12.21
CA LYS A 212 -15.52 51.61 -11.39
C LYS A 212 -14.45 52.54 -11.97
N ALA A 213 -13.37 52.02 -12.55
CA ALA A 213 -12.33 52.84 -13.20
C ALA A 213 -12.78 53.47 -14.53
N ALA A 214 -13.61 52.78 -15.33
CA ALA A 214 -14.11 53.32 -16.61
C ALA A 214 -15.14 54.46 -16.48
N LYS A 215 -15.67 54.73 -15.27
CA LYS A 215 -16.55 55.88 -15.00
C LYS A 215 -15.81 57.17 -14.66
N ALA A 216 -14.47 57.18 -14.64
CA ALA A 216 -13.67 58.35 -14.26
C ALA A 216 -13.06 59.16 -15.43
N ASN A 217 -13.18 58.71 -16.69
CA ASN A 217 -12.53 59.37 -17.84
C ASN A 217 -13.55 59.92 -18.86
N ASN A 218 -14.25 60.99 -18.50
CA ASN A 218 -14.86 61.91 -19.47
C ASN A 218 -14.79 63.34 -18.91
N ASN A 219 -13.73 64.07 -19.27
CA ASN A 219 -13.84 65.43 -19.80
C ASN A 219 -12.47 66.00 -20.20
N ASP A 220 -12.43 66.48 -21.44
CA ASP A 220 -11.38 67.28 -22.06
C ASP A 220 -11.10 68.61 -21.32
N LYS A 221 -9.83 69.05 -21.28
CA LYS A 221 -9.24 69.98 -22.27
C LYS A 221 -8.06 70.77 -21.66
N ALA A 222 -6.95 70.80 -22.39
CA ALA A 222 -5.76 71.59 -22.13
C ALA A 222 -6.00 73.11 -22.29
N PRO A 223 -5.06 73.97 -21.82
CA PRO A 223 -4.06 74.47 -22.77
C PRO A 223 -2.61 74.49 -22.25
N ALA A 224 -1.72 74.45 -23.24
CA ALA A 224 -0.26 74.36 -23.15
C ALA A 224 0.45 75.67 -22.76
N VAL A 225 1.65 75.59 -22.15
CA VAL A 225 2.90 76.26 -22.62
C VAL A 225 4.15 75.47 -22.17
N ALA A 226 5.08 75.33 -23.13
CA ALA A 226 6.53 74.99 -23.16
C ALA A 226 7.37 75.04 -21.86
N ALA A 227 8.57 74.45 -21.75
CA ALA A 227 9.32 73.37 -22.42
C ALA A 227 10.64 73.27 -21.65
N THR A 228 11.04 72.08 -21.18
CA THR A 228 12.47 71.76 -21.02
C THR A 228 12.69 70.25 -21.03
N SER A 229 13.47 69.82 -22.01
CA SER A 229 14.00 68.47 -22.19
C SER A 229 15.03 68.12 -21.12
N ALA A 230 14.83 67.00 -20.43
CA ALA A 230 15.90 66.23 -19.81
C ALA A 230 15.53 64.73 -19.93
N PRO A 231 16.49 63.84 -20.22
CA PRO A 231 16.18 62.44 -20.50
C PRO A 231 15.66 61.76 -19.23
N ALA A 232 14.59 61.00 -19.38
CA ALA A 232 14.15 60.05 -18.37
C ALA A 232 15.31 59.11 -18.04
N ALA A 233 15.80 59.18 -16.80
CA ALA A 233 16.53 58.07 -16.22
C ALA A 233 15.56 56.88 -16.20
N GLU A 234 15.84 55.86 -17.00
CA GLU A 234 15.17 54.57 -16.86
C GLU A 234 15.36 54.11 -15.41
N ASN A 235 14.23 53.90 -14.73
CA ASN A 235 14.22 53.35 -13.38
C ASN A 235 14.61 51.87 -13.50
N LEU A 236 15.90 51.58 -13.32
CA LEU A 236 16.44 50.22 -13.21
C LEU A 236 15.97 49.50 -11.93
N THR A 237 15.06 50.11 -11.16
CA THR A 237 14.41 49.50 -9.99
C THR A 237 13.62 48.24 -10.31
N ASP A 238 13.17 48.05 -11.55
CA ASP A 238 12.35 46.88 -11.92
C ASP A 238 13.15 45.57 -12.06
N ASP A 239 14.46 45.64 -12.31
CA ASP A 239 15.29 44.44 -12.55
C ASP A 239 16.28 44.14 -11.42
N LEU A 240 16.15 44.77 -10.25
CA LEU A 240 17.07 44.56 -9.12
C LEU A 240 17.10 43.10 -8.63
N GLU A 241 15.96 42.40 -8.69
CA GLU A 241 15.87 40.96 -8.37
C GLU A 241 16.68 40.12 -9.37
N LEU A 242 16.56 40.43 -10.67
CA LEU A 242 17.31 39.74 -11.72
C LEU A 242 18.82 39.99 -11.60
N VAL A 243 19.20 41.23 -11.34
CA VAL A 243 20.60 41.62 -11.10
C VAL A 243 21.18 40.88 -9.89
N ALA A 244 20.42 40.76 -8.80
CA ALA A 244 20.84 40.08 -7.56
C ALA A 244 21.04 38.56 -7.74
N VAL A 245 20.14 37.89 -8.47
CA VAL A 245 20.27 36.44 -8.73
C VAL A 245 21.47 36.16 -9.65
N ILE A 246 21.66 36.98 -10.69
CA ILE A 246 22.78 36.81 -11.61
C ILE A 246 24.11 37.08 -10.89
N SER A 247 24.18 38.09 -10.03
CA SER A 247 25.40 38.37 -9.28
C SER A 247 25.72 37.28 -8.26
N ALA A 248 24.73 36.77 -7.53
CA ALA A 248 24.93 35.64 -6.64
C ALA A 248 25.41 34.38 -7.38
N ALA A 249 24.85 34.09 -8.56
CA ALA A 249 25.25 32.94 -9.38
C ALA A 249 26.69 33.03 -9.88
N ILE A 250 27.13 34.21 -10.33
CA ILE A 250 28.51 34.43 -10.79
C ILE A 250 29.48 34.32 -9.63
N ALA A 251 29.21 34.97 -8.49
CA ALA A 251 30.07 34.88 -7.31
C ALA A 251 30.21 33.44 -6.82
N ALA A 252 29.12 32.66 -6.80
CA ALA A 252 29.16 31.24 -6.47
C ALA A 252 29.98 30.41 -7.47
N SER A 253 29.89 30.70 -8.77
CA SER A 253 30.66 29.99 -9.80
C SER A 253 32.15 30.31 -9.75
N GLU A 254 32.53 31.52 -9.36
CA GLU A 254 33.92 31.95 -9.23
C GLU A 254 34.51 31.65 -7.83
N GLY A 255 33.70 31.08 -6.93
CA GLY A 255 34.10 30.77 -5.56
C GLY A 255 34.33 32.00 -4.67
N ALA A 256 33.81 33.16 -5.07
CA ALA A 256 33.93 34.42 -4.34
C ALA A 256 32.81 34.55 -3.29
N VAL A 257 33.16 35.04 -2.10
CA VAL A 257 32.21 35.25 -0.99
C VAL A 257 31.51 36.62 -1.09
N SER A 258 32.00 37.53 -1.96
CA SER A 258 31.41 38.85 -2.21
C SER A 258 31.19 39.11 -3.70
N THR A 259 30.23 39.99 -4.00
CA THR A 259 29.86 40.42 -5.36
C THR A 259 30.59 41.70 -5.81
N ASP A 260 31.49 42.26 -4.98
CA ASP A 260 32.19 43.53 -5.25
C ASP A 260 33.15 43.50 -6.45
N GLY A 261 33.49 42.31 -6.97
CA GLY A 261 34.43 42.14 -8.08
C GLY A 261 33.87 42.44 -9.47
N PHE A 262 32.55 42.59 -9.62
CA PHE A 262 31.90 42.77 -10.92
C PHE A 262 30.56 43.51 -10.80
N VAL A 263 30.06 44.04 -11.91
CA VAL A 263 28.79 44.78 -11.96
C VAL A 263 27.92 44.27 -13.09
N VAL A 264 26.70 43.83 -12.76
CA VAL A 264 25.70 43.37 -13.74
C VAL A 264 24.79 44.54 -14.10
N ARG A 265 24.68 44.85 -15.40
CA ARG A 265 23.80 45.90 -15.93
C ARG A 265 23.11 45.40 -17.19
N SER A 266 21.86 45.82 -17.42
CA SER A 266 21.20 45.53 -18.69
C SER A 266 21.78 46.43 -19.79
N ILE A 267 22.05 45.83 -20.96
CA ILE A 267 22.49 46.57 -22.15
C ILE A 267 21.48 46.27 -23.26
N ARG A 268 20.86 47.32 -23.80
CA ARG A 268 20.05 47.20 -25.01
C ARG A 268 20.94 47.42 -26.23
N ARG A 269 20.90 46.47 -27.16
CA ARG A 269 21.62 46.57 -28.43
C ARG A 269 20.97 47.66 -29.28
N ALA A 270 21.71 48.73 -29.60
CA ALA A 270 21.28 49.70 -30.60
C ALA A 270 21.12 48.98 -31.95
N ARG A 271 20.01 49.24 -32.63
CA ARG A 271 19.71 48.61 -33.92
C ARG A 271 20.48 49.30 -35.04
#